data_AF-A0A0P4W051-F1
#
_entry.id   AF-A0A0P4W051-F1
#
_cell.length_a   1.000
_cell.length_b   1.000
_cell.length_c   1.000
_cell.angle_alpha   90.00
_cell.angle_beta   90.00
_cell.angle_gamma   90.00
#
_symmetry.space_group_name_H-M   'P 1'
#
loop_
_entity.id
_entity.type
_entity.pdbx_description
1 polymer ?
#
loop_
_entity_poly.entity_id
_entity_poly.type
_entity_poly.pdbx_seq_one_letter_code
_entity_poly.pdbx_strand_id
1 'polypeptide(L)'
;MGYFLVNWQTSWPVEVLYPITFLEAIGGGNAGILSSSISYISDITREKDRTSRVSTANSLWFLGGPMGTLLAAVLIKNGGYNLPLGIVALTYIAAAIYVVVFINESHGPRAKKELQAQGSLQPQDSITKTKVSFSTMVKDFFDWHRVLESFKTAFKRRDGNVRAVLLTVLVANMVRRVARGN
;
A
#
# COMPACT_ATOMS: atom_id res chain seq x y z
N MET A 1 1.54 -0.20 16.48
CA MET A 1 1.36 -1.11 17.64
C MET A 1 2.41 -0.94 18.75
N GLY A 2 3.67 -0.58 18.45
CA GLY A 2 4.71 -0.44 19.50
C GLY A 2 4.37 0.51 20.64
N TYR A 3 3.70 1.63 20.36
CA TYR A 3 3.28 2.60 21.38
C TYR A 3 2.23 2.07 22.37
N PHE A 4 1.42 1.07 21.97
CA PHE A 4 0.48 0.41 22.88
C PHE A 4 1.22 -0.39 23.95
N LEU A 5 2.25 -1.14 23.55
CA LEU A 5 3.07 -1.95 24.44
C LEU A 5 3.89 -1.09 25.40
N VAL A 6 4.44 0.04 24.93
CA VAL A 6 5.15 1.00 25.78
C VAL A 6 4.23 1.71 26.75
N ASN A 7 2.98 1.97 26.36
CA ASN A 7 1.99 2.56 27.27
C ASN A 7 1.52 1.58 28.35
N TRP A 8 1.40 0.29 28.03
CA TRP A 8 1.04 -0.76 28.99
C TRP A 8 2.20 -1.14 29.92
N GLN A 9 3.42 -1.13 29.39
CA GLN A 9 4.64 -1.49 30.12
C GLN A 9 5.65 -0.33 30.03
N THR A 10 5.39 0.71 30.81
CA THR A 10 6.21 1.94 30.86
C THR A 10 7.62 1.71 31.43
N SER A 11 7.87 0.55 32.02
CA SER A 11 9.16 0.16 32.61
C SER A 11 10.20 -0.30 31.60
N TRP A 12 9.81 -0.52 30.34
CA TRP A 12 10.72 -1.04 29.32
C TRP A 12 11.59 0.05 28.67
N PRO A 13 12.87 -0.26 28.38
CA PRO A 13 13.76 0.62 27.64
C PRO A 13 13.19 1.00 26.27
N VAL A 14 13.36 2.26 25.86
CA VAL A 14 12.88 2.79 24.56
C VAL A 14 13.48 2.05 23.38
N GLU A 15 14.61 1.37 23.59
CA GLU A 15 15.33 0.52 22.66
C GLU A 15 14.45 -0.62 22.11
N VAL A 16 13.42 -1.05 22.86
CA VAL A 16 12.46 -2.06 22.40
C VAL A 16 11.61 -1.58 21.21
N LEU A 17 11.53 -0.26 20.99
CA LEU A 17 10.84 0.29 19.81
C LEU A 17 11.63 0.09 18.51
N TYR A 18 12.97 -0.01 18.56
CA TYR A 18 13.79 -0.19 17.37
C TYR A 18 13.47 -1.48 16.60
N PRO A 19 13.42 -2.68 17.21
CA PRO A 19 13.07 -3.89 16.47
C PRO A 19 11.62 -3.85 15.98
N ILE A 20 10.69 -3.24 16.72
CA ILE A 20 9.28 -3.14 16.32
C ILE A 20 9.13 -2.26 15.06
N THR A 21 9.76 -1.08 15.08
CA THR A 21 9.75 -0.15 13.93
C THR A 21 10.51 -0.70 12.73
N PHE A 22 11.59 -1.45 12.96
CA PHE A 22 12.32 -2.16 11.92
C PHE A 22 11.47 -3.22 11.23
N LEU A 23 10.75 -4.06 11.98
CA LEU A 23 9.84 -5.05 11.42
C LEU A 23 8.67 -4.39 10.66
N GLU A 24 8.14 -3.28 11.19
CA GLU A 24 7.11 -2.49 10.50
C GLU A 24 7.63 -1.93 9.17
N ALA A 25 8.87 -1.43 9.15
CA ALA A 25 9.51 -0.92 7.94
C ALA A 25 9.73 -2.02 6.89
N ILE A 26 10.17 -3.21 7.30
CA ILE A 26 10.30 -4.38 6.38
C ILE A 26 8.93 -4.77 5.81
N GLY A 27 7.86 -4.68 6.60
CA GLY A 27 6.50 -4.91 6.13
C GLY A 27 5.97 -3.84 5.16
N GLY A 28 6.77 -2.83 4.81
CA GLY A 28 6.40 -1.73 3.94
C GLY A 28 5.60 -0.61 4.64
N GLY A 29 5.23 -0.82 5.91
CA GLY A 29 4.44 0.11 6.70
C GLY A 29 3.20 0.62 5.96
N ASN A 30 2.88 1.90 6.18
CA ASN A 30 1.74 2.57 5.57
C ASN A 30 1.79 2.63 4.03
N ALA A 31 2.99 2.80 3.46
CA ALA A 31 3.16 2.87 2.01
C ALA A 31 2.94 1.50 1.34
N GLY A 32 3.41 0.43 1.98
CA GLY A 32 3.21 -0.95 1.53
C GLY A 32 1.74 -1.33 1.53
N ILE A 33 1.02 -1.02 2.62
CA ILE A 33 -0.43 -1.29 2.73
C ILE A 33 -1.21 -0.53 1.65
N LEU A 34 -0.87 0.74 1.40
CA LEU A 34 -1.53 1.53 0.37
C LEU A 34 -1.25 0.95 -1.02
N SER A 35 0.01 0.60 -1.30
CA SER A 35 0.42 0.01 -2.58
C SER A 35 -0.23 -1.34 -2.83
N SER A 36 -0.27 -2.22 -1.82
CA SER A 36 -0.90 -3.54 -1.93
C SER A 36 -2.40 -3.43 -2.15
N SER A 37 -3.06 -2.48 -1.47
CA SER A 37 -4.49 -2.22 -1.64
C SER A 37 -4.82 -1.71 -3.05
N ILE A 38 -4.02 -0.77 -3.58
CA ILE A 38 -4.20 -0.25 -4.94
C ILE A 38 -3.94 -1.34 -5.99
N SER A 39 -2.93 -2.19 -5.79
CA SER A 39 -2.67 -3.34 -6.65
C SER A 39 -3.87 -4.28 -6.68
N TYR A 40 -4.37 -4.68 -5.50
CA TYR A 40 -5.52 -5.57 -5.39
C TYR A 40 -6.77 -4.99 -6.08
N ILE A 41 -7.09 -3.71 -5.85
CA ILE A 41 -8.21 -3.03 -6.52
C ILE A 41 -8.03 -3.05 -8.04
N SER A 42 -6.81 -2.86 -8.52
CA SER A 42 -6.50 -2.88 -9.96
C SER A 42 -6.72 -4.26 -10.58
N ASP A 43 -6.36 -5.33 -9.85
CA ASP A 43 -6.50 -6.71 -10.32
C ASP A 43 -7.98 -7.13 -10.43
N ILE A 44 -8.82 -6.74 -9.46
CA ILE A 44 -10.23 -7.15 -9.44
C ILE A 44 -11.17 -6.21 -10.21
N THR A 45 -10.67 -5.08 -10.75
CA THR A 45 -11.50 -4.07 -11.42
C THR A 45 -11.19 -3.98 -12.91
N ARG A 46 -12.26 -3.87 -13.71
CA ARG A 46 -12.20 -3.57 -15.15
C ARG A 46 -11.62 -2.18 -15.40
N GLU A 47 -10.94 -2.00 -16.53
CA GLU A 47 -10.18 -0.77 -16.85
C GLU A 47 -11.00 0.52 -16.73
N LYS A 48 -12.25 0.49 -17.21
CA LYS A 48 -13.15 1.66 -17.21
C LYS A 48 -13.47 2.21 -15.81
N ASP A 49 -13.52 1.35 -14.79
CA ASP A 49 -13.95 1.72 -13.43
C ASP A 49 -12.78 1.79 -12.45
N ARG A 50 -11.59 1.34 -12.86
CA ARG A 50 -10.40 1.20 -12.01
C ARG A 50 -9.98 2.53 -11.39
N THR A 51 -9.86 3.58 -12.21
CA THR A 51 -9.44 4.90 -11.74
C THR A 51 -10.38 5.47 -10.68
N SER A 52 -11.69 5.29 -10.86
CA SER A 52 -12.70 5.77 -9.91
C SER A 52 -12.59 5.04 -8.57
N ARG A 53 -12.50 3.71 -8.58
CA ARG A 53 -12.36 2.91 -7.34
C ARG A 53 -11.07 3.21 -6.59
N VAL A 54 -9.95 3.32 -7.31
CA VAL A 54 -8.65 3.70 -6.73
C VAL A 54 -8.71 5.11 -6.14
N SER A 55 -9.33 6.05 -6.85
CA SER A 55 -9.50 7.43 -6.36
C SER A 55 -10.32 7.49 -5.07
N THR A 56 -11.43 6.74 -4.99
CA THR A 56 -12.25 6.65 -3.78
C THR A 56 -11.48 6.04 -2.61
N ALA A 57 -10.74 4.94 -2.83
CA ALA A 57 -9.91 4.32 -1.81
C ALA A 57 -8.83 5.29 -1.29
N ASN A 58 -8.16 6.00 -2.20
CA ASN A 58 -7.15 6.99 -1.85
C ASN A 58 -7.76 8.19 -1.09
N SER A 59 -8.97 8.61 -1.45
CA SER A 59 -9.68 9.68 -0.74
C SER A 59 -10.00 9.30 0.70
N LEU A 60 -10.47 8.06 0.92
CA LEU A 60 -10.72 7.54 2.27
C LEU A 60 -9.43 7.45 3.09
N TRP A 61 -8.31 7.05 2.48
CA TRP A 61 -7.01 7.02 3.14
C TRP A 61 -6.59 8.41 3.65
N PHE A 62 -6.71 9.44 2.83
CA PHE A 62 -6.39 10.82 3.24
C PHE A 62 -7.37 11.39 4.26
N LEU A 63 -8.64 11.03 4.20
CA LEU A 63 -9.66 11.47 5.16
C LEU A 63 -9.47 10.81 6.54
N GLY A 64 -8.94 9.59 6.58
CA GLY A 64 -8.72 8.84 7.82
C GLY A 64 -7.78 9.55 8.81
N GLY A 65 -6.76 10.26 8.33
CA GLY A 65 -5.78 10.95 9.18
C GLY A 65 -6.43 12.05 10.06
N PRO A 66 -7.08 13.07 9.46
CA PRO A 66 -7.79 14.11 10.21
C PRO A 66 -8.91 13.55 11.09
N MET A 67 -9.73 12.64 10.55
CA MET A 67 -10.86 12.05 11.29
C MET A 67 -10.38 11.24 12.50
N GLY A 68 -9.34 10.42 12.33
CA GLY A 68 -8.75 9.63 13.41
C GLY A 68 -8.14 10.51 14.49
N THR A 69 -7.48 11.61 14.11
CA THR A 69 -6.89 12.57 15.05
C THR A 69 -7.97 13.27 15.88
N LEU A 70 -9.05 13.73 15.25
CA LEU A 70 -10.19 14.35 15.93
C LEU A 70 -10.85 13.37 16.91
N LEU A 71 -11.13 12.15 16.46
CA LEU A 71 -11.73 11.12 17.30
C LEU A 71 -10.83 10.76 18.48
N ALA A 72 -9.53 10.59 18.24
CA ALA A 72 -8.56 10.33 19.29
C ALA A 72 -8.49 11.47 20.30
N ALA A 73 -8.49 12.74 19.86
CA ALA A 73 -8.46 13.89 20.76
C ALA A 73 -9.68 13.93 21.70
N VAL A 74 -10.88 13.65 21.19
CA VAL A 74 -12.10 13.58 22.01
C VAL A 74 -12.05 12.42 23.00
N LEU A 75 -11.58 11.24 22.57
CA LEU A 75 -11.46 10.07 23.42
C LEU A 75 -10.43 10.26 24.55
N ILE A 76 -9.28 10.86 24.25
CA ILE A 76 -8.25 11.17 25.24
C ILE A 76 -8.80 12.14 26.30
N LYS A 77 -9.55 13.17 25.87
CA LYS A 77 -10.15 14.15 26.78
C LYS A 77 -11.11 13.52 27.79
N ASN A 78 -11.83 12.47 27.39
CA ASN A 78 -12.91 11.90 28.19
C ASN A 78 -12.50 10.64 28.99
N GLY A 79 -11.48 9.90 28.57
CA GLY A 79 -11.09 8.65 29.24
C GLY A 79 -9.63 8.26 29.09
N GLY A 80 -8.75 9.23 28.81
CA GLY A 80 -7.31 9.04 28.77
C GLY A 80 -6.82 8.25 27.55
N TYR A 81 -5.52 7.91 27.56
CA TYR A 81 -4.84 7.32 26.41
C TYR A 81 -5.19 5.84 26.16
N ASN A 82 -5.68 5.11 27.17
CA ASN A 82 -5.97 3.69 27.06
C ASN A 82 -7.12 3.38 26.09
N LEU A 83 -8.17 4.21 26.08
CA LEU A 83 -9.34 4.03 25.21
C LEU A 83 -9.01 4.08 23.70
N PRO A 84 -8.42 5.17 23.17
CA PRO A 84 -8.11 5.23 21.74
C PRO A 84 -7.09 4.16 21.33
N LEU A 85 -6.13 3.84 22.21
CA LEU A 85 -5.16 2.78 22.01
C LEU A 85 -5.82 1.41 21.86
N GLY A 86 -6.80 1.09 22.71
CA GLY A 86 -7.59 -0.14 22.60
C GLY A 86 -8.46 -0.20 21.35
N ILE A 87 -9.12 0.91 20.99
CA ILE A 87 -9.96 1.00 19.78
C ILE A 87 -9.12 0.78 18.51
N VAL A 88 -7.94 1.40 18.43
CA VAL A 88 -6.99 1.18 17.33
C VAL A 88 -6.59 -0.29 17.26
N ALA A 89 -6.24 -0.91 18.39
CA ALA A 89 -5.85 -2.32 18.40
C ALA A 89 -6.98 -3.25 17.92
N LEU A 90 -8.21 -3.01 18.38
CA LEU A 90 -9.39 -3.76 17.96
C LEU A 90 -9.67 -3.56 16.46
N THR A 91 -9.53 -2.33 15.95
CA THR A 91 -9.74 -2.03 14.53
C THR A 91 -8.72 -2.76 13.65
N TYR A 92 -7.45 -2.85 14.06
CA TYR A 92 -6.44 -3.64 13.34
C TYR A 92 -6.76 -5.14 13.35
N ILE A 93 -7.23 -5.69 14.48
CA ILE A 93 -7.64 -7.10 14.56
C ILE A 93 -8.84 -7.37 13.65
N ALA A 94 -9.85 -6.50 13.68
CA ALA A 94 -11.02 -6.60 12.81
C ALA A 94 -10.62 -6.52 11.32
N ALA A 95 -9.70 -5.62 10.96
CA ALA A 95 -9.17 -5.53 9.62
C ALA A 95 -8.42 -6.80 9.20
N ALA A 96 -7.59 -7.37 10.08
CA ALA A 96 -6.89 -8.63 9.81
C ALA A 96 -7.87 -9.79 9.59
N ILE A 97 -8.90 -9.91 10.41
CA ILE A 97 -9.97 -10.91 10.25
C ILE A 97 -10.69 -10.69 8.91
N TYR A 98 -11.01 -9.45 8.57
CA TYR A 98 -11.67 -9.12 7.31
C TYR A 98 -10.83 -9.54 6.11
N VAL A 99 -9.53 -9.26 6.12
CA VAL A 99 -8.60 -9.67 5.06
C VAL A 99 -8.56 -11.20 4.95
N VAL A 100 -8.43 -11.92 6.06
CA VAL A 100 -8.30 -13.39 6.04
C VAL A 100 -9.59 -14.09 5.58
N VAL A 101 -10.76 -13.57 5.95
CA VAL A 101 -12.05 -14.23 5.70
C VAL A 101 -12.68 -13.78 4.38
N PHE A 102 -12.61 -12.50 4.04
CA PHE A 102 -13.40 -11.91 2.95
C PHE A 102 -12.58 -11.52 1.71
N ILE A 103 -11.28 -11.25 1.85
CA ILE A 103 -10.46 -10.90 0.69
C ILE A 103 -10.07 -12.19 -0.04
N ASN A 104 -10.70 -12.39 -1.21
CA ASN A 104 -10.34 -13.46 -2.11
C ASN A 104 -8.99 -13.16 -2.76
N GLU A 105 -8.09 -14.13 -2.70
CA GLU A 105 -6.75 -14.04 -3.30
C GLU A 105 -6.84 -13.73 -4.81
N SER A 106 -6.24 -12.63 -5.27
CA SER A 106 -6.27 -12.19 -6.67
C SER A 106 -5.37 -13.04 -7.60
N HIS A 107 -4.36 -13.73 -7.04
CA HIS A 107 -3.39 -14.51 -7.82
C HIS A 107 -3.21 -15.97 -7.35
N GLY A 108 -4.14 -16.47 -6.53
CA GLY A 108 -4.07 -17.81 -5.94
C GLY A 108 -4.63 -18.90 -6.86
N PRO A 109 -4.52 -20.17 -6.46
CA PRO A 109 -5.11 -21.31 -7.19
C PRO A 109 -6.62 -21.15 -7.46
N ARG A 110 -7.31 -20.34 -6.65
CA ARG A 110 -8.75 -20.01 -6.80
C ARG A 110 -9.01 -18.95 -7.88
N ALA A 111 -8.20 -17.89 -7.99
CA ALA A 111 -8.33 -16.89 -9.05
C ALA A 111 -8.15 -17.45 -10.46
N LYS A 112 -7.27 -18.46 -10.62
CA LYS A 112 -7.08 -19.14 -11.91
C LYS A 112 -8.32 -19.89 -12.41
N LYS A 113 -9.17 -20.40 -11.50
CA LYS A 113 -10.45 -21.05 -11.89
C LYS A 113 -11.47 -20.05 -12.41
N GLU A 114 -11.50 -18.84 -11.84
CA GLU A 114 -12.44 -17.78 -12.23
C GLU A 114 -12.00 -17.08 -13.53
N LEU A 115 -10.70 -16.85 -13.73
CA LEU A 115 -10.15 -16.35 -15.00
C LEU A 115 -10.35 -17.35 -16.16
N GLN A 116 -10.26 -18.66 -15.90
CA GLN A 116 -10.57 -19.68 -16.91
C GLN A 116 -12.06 -19.75 -17.25
N ALA A 117 -12.95 -19.51 -16.28
CA ALA A 117 -14.39 -19.45 -16.51
C ALA A 117 -14.81 -18.19 -17.30
N GLN A 118 -14.02 -17.11 -17.25
CA GLN A 118 -14.28 -15.84 -17.95
C GLN A 118 -13.63 -15.72 -19.34
N GLY A 119 -13.20 -16.83 -19.97
CA GLY A 119 -12.89 -16.88 -21.40
C GLY A 119 -11.81 -15.93 -21.92
N SER A 120 -10.93 -15.44 -21.03
CA SER A 120 -9.94 -14.40 -21.35
C SER A 120 -8.50 -14.91 -21.21
N LEU A 121 -8.18 -15.98 -21.95
CA LEU A 121 -6.80 -16.45 -22.09
C LEU A 121 -6.41 -16.44 -23.57
N GLN A 122 -5.76 -15.35 -23.99
CA GLN A 122 -4.69 -15.49 -24.97
C GLN A 122 -3.49 -16.10 -24.23
N PRO A 123 -2.83 -17.12 -24.80
CA PRO A 123 -1.70 -17.77 -24.15
C PRO A 123 -0.52 -16.81 -24.13
N GLN A 124 -0.21 -16.24 -22.97
CA GLN A 124 1.09 -15.61 -22.74
C GLN A 124 1.95 -16.58 -21.95
N ASP A 125 3.00 -17.01 -22.62
CA ASP A 125 3.87 -18.12 -22.30
C ASP A 125 4.44 -18.11 -20.87
N SER A 126 4.37 -19.28 -20.26
CA SER A 126 5.37 -19.85 -19.35
C SER A 126 5.92 -18.95 -18.23
N ILE A 127 5.19 -18.83 -17.12
CA ILE A 127 5.84 -18.84 -15.80
C ILE A 127 5.44 -20.12 -15.10
N THR A 128 6.39 -21.04 -15.20
CA THR A 128 6.47 -22.38 -14.62
C THR A 128 5.93 -22.42 -13.20
N LYS A 129 5.12 -23.46 -12.93
CA LYS A 129 4.81 -23.95 -11.58
C LYS A 129 6.13 -24.32 -10.88
N THR A 130 6.75 -23.37 -10.20
CA THR A 130 7.87 -23.68 -9.31
C THR A 130 7.46 -23.19 -7.93
N LYS A 131 7.62 -24.05 -6.91
CA LYS A 131 7.63 -23.62 -5.50
C LYS A 131 8.58 -22.43 -5.42
N VAL A 132 8.04 -21.21 -5.33
CA VAL A 132 8.86 -20.01 -5.21
C VAL A 132 9.48 -20.04 -3.82
N SER A 133 10.73 -20.51 -3.78
CA SER A 133 11.58 -20.44 -2.60
C SER A 133 11.96 -18.98 -2.36
N PHE A 134 12.14 -18.59 -1.09
CA PHE A 134 12.52 -17.23 -0.70
C PHE A 134 13.76 -16.73 -1.47
N SER A 135 14.71 -17.62 -1.77
CA SER A 135 15.90 -17.32 -2.58
C SER A 135 15.57 -16.91 -4.03
N THR A 136 14.57 -17.55 -4.66
CA THR A 136 14.12 -17.19 -6.01
C THR A 136 13.35 -15.88 -5.99
N MET A 137 12.51 -15.64 -4.97
CA MET A 137 11.80 -14.38 -4.81
C MET A 137 12.76 -13.20 -4.62
N VAL A 138 13.81 -13.36 -3.80
CA VAL A 138 14.85 -12.32 -3.64
C VAL A 138 15.59 -12.09 -4.95
N LYS A 139 15.94 -13.14 -5.70
CA LYS A 139 16.58 -12.99 -7.03
C LYS A 139 15.69 -12.29 -8.05
N ASP A 140 14.40 -12.59 -8.06
CA ASP A 140 13.42 -11.96 -8.95
C ASP A 140 13.14 -10.50 -8.57
N PHE A 141 13.14 -10.18 -7.26
CA PHE A 141 13.02 -8.79 -6.77
C PHE A 141 14.26 -7.96 -7.08
N PHE A 142 15.45 -8.56 -6.98
CA PHE A 142 16.74 -7.92 -7.28
C PHE A 142 17.21 -8.18 -8.71
N ASP A 143 16.30 -8.52 -9.62
CA ASP A 143 16.61 -8.70 -11.02
C ASP A 143 16.82 -7.31 -11.64
N TRP A 144 18.08 -6.86 -11.57
CA TRP A 144 18.51 -5.51 -11.93
C TRP A 144 18.11 -5.12 -13.36
N HIS A 145 17.90 -6.12 -14.23
CA HIS A 145 17.38 -5.93 -15.57
C HIS A 145 15.99 -5.27 -15.58
N ARG A 146 15.06 -5.70 -14.71
CA ARG A 146 13.70 -5.14 -14.62
C ARG A 146 13.68 -3.72 -14.08
N VAL A 147 14.57 -3.45 -13.12
CA VAL A 147 14.79 -2.10 -12.58
C VAL A 147 15.34 -1.21 -13.68
N LEU A 148 16.38 -1.65 -14.40
CA LEU A 148 16.95 -0.92 -15.53
C LEU A 148 15.97 -0.74 -16.68
N GLU A 149 15.12 -1.71 -16.99
CA GLU A 149 14.06 -1.57 -18.00
C GLU A 149 12.99 -0.60 -17.56
N SER A 150 12.59 -0.60 -16.28
CA SER A 150 11.64 0.37 -15.72
C SER A 150 12.21 1.78 -15.79
N PHE A 151 13.49 1.95 -15.44
CA PHE A 151 14.23 3.21 -15.62
C PHE A 151 14.32 3.60 -17.09
N LYS A 152 14.71 2.69 -17.98
CA LYS A 152 14.80 2.92 -19.43
C LYS A 152 13.44 3.29 -20.02
N THR A 153 12.36 2.70 -19.52
CA THR A 153 10.98 2.98 -19.92
C THR A 153 10.51 4.34 -19.38
N ALA A 154 10.95 4.73 -18.18
CA ALA A 154 10.73 6.08 -17.65
C ALA A 154 11.38 7.15 -18.54
N PHE A 155 12.54 6.86 -19.14
CA PHE A 155 13.24 7.77 -20.05
C PHE A 155 12.91 7.58 -21.55
N LYS A 156 12.12 6.56 -21.91
CA LYS A 156 11.73 6.29 -23.30
C LYS A 156 10.93 7.47 -23.87
N ARG A 157 11.13 7.78 -25.15
CA ARG A 157 10.41 8.84 -25.87
C ARG A 157 8.97 8.39 -26.09
N ARG A 158 8.04 9.01 -25.36
CA ARG A 158 6.60 8.89 -25.57
C ARG A 158 6.23 9.87 -26.67
N ASP A 159 5.69 9.37 -27.77
CA ASP A 159 5.28 10.19 -28.92
C ASP A 159 4.11 11.12 -28.56
N GLY A 160 4.12 12.34 -29.13
CA GLY A 160 3.14 13.40 -28.87
C GLY A 160 3.57 14.46 -27.84
N ASN A 161 2.66 15.40 -27.54
CA ASN A 161 2.93 16.56 -26.67
C ASN A 161 2.93 16.23 -25.15
N VAL A 162 2.88 14.94 -24.78
CA VAL A 162 2.78 14.46 -23.40
C VAL A 162 4.01 14.83 -22.57
N ARG A 163 5.19 14.90 -23.19
CA ARG A 163 6.42 15.36 -22.52
C ARG A 163 6.33 16.83 -22.10
N ALA A 164 5.78 17.70 -22.94
CA ALA A 164 5.59 19.10 -22.61
C ALA A 164 4.55 19.25 -21.49
N VAL A 165 3.44 18.51 -21.55
CA VAL A 165 2.42 18.51 -20.47
C VAL A 165 3.00 18.03 -19.14
N LEU A 166 3.78 16.93 -19.15
CA LEU A 166 4.44 16.43 -17.94
C LEU A 166 5.43 17.45 -17.36
N LEU A 167 6.29 18.04 -18.20
CA LEU A 167 7.25 19.06 -17.78
C LEU A 167 6.54 20.30 -17.21
N THR A 168 5.47 20.76 -17.87
CA THR A 168 4.67 21.88 -17.38
C THR A 168 4.04 21.58 -16.01
N VAL A 169 3.48 20.37 -15.82
CA VAL A 169 2.90 19.96 -14.52
C VAL A 169 3.98 19.84 -13.43
N LEU A 170 5.17 19.37 -13.77
CA LEU A 170 6.29 19.19 -12.84
C LEU A 170 6.85 20.55 -12.41
N VAL A 171 7.07 21.46 -13.37
CA VAL A 171 7.49 22.84 -13.11
C VAL A 171 6.43 23.60 -12.31
N ALA A 172 5.14 23.47 -12.67
CA ALA A 172 4.05 24.10 -11.92
C ALA A 172 3.98 23.61 -10.46
N ASN A 173 4.21 22.30 -10.21
CA ASN A 173 4.29 21.78 -8.85
C ASN A 173 5.52 22.28 -8.09
N MET A 174 6.67 22.41 -8.75
CA MET A 174 7.89 22.97 -8.15
C MET A 174 7.70 24.45 -7.78
N VAL A 175 7.14 25.25 -8.69
CA VAL A 175 6.81 26.66 -8.45
C VAL A 175 5.80 26.80 -7.31
N ARG A 176 4.76 25.96 -7.26
CA ARG A 176 3.80 25.92 -6.15
C ARG A 176 4.46 25.58 -4.81
N ARG A 177 5.44 24.67 -4.80
CA ARG A 177 6.16 24.27 -3.60
C ARG A 177 7.08 25.38 -3.09
N VAL A 178 7.76 26.09 -4.01
CA VAL A 178 8.58 27.26 -3.69
C VAL A 178 7.72 28.43 -3.19
N ALA A 179 6.56 28.67 -3.81
CA ALA A 179 5.63 29.74 -3.41
C ALA A 179 4.96 29.51 -2.04
N ARG A 180 4.96 28.27 -1.53
CA ARG A 180 4.51 27.93 -0.17
C ARG A 180 5.64 27.89 0.86
N GLY A 181 6.88 28.10 0.41
CA GLY A 181 8.10 28.04 1.22
C GLY A 181 8.58 29.39 1.77
N ASN A 182 7.77 30.44 1.68
CA ASN A 182 7.95 31.72 2.37
C ASN A 182 6.78 31.97 3.31
#